data_AF-A0A833EQ13-F1
#
_entry.id   AF-A0A833EQ13-F1
#
_cell.length_a   1.000
_cell.length_b   1.000
_cell.length_c   1.000
_cell.angle_alpha   90.00
_cell.angle_beta   90.00
_cell.angle_gamma   90.00
#
_symmetry.space_group_name_H-M   'P 1'
#
loop_
_entity.id
_entity.type
_entity.pdbx_description
1 polymer ?
#
loop_
_entity_poly.entity_id
_entity_poly.type
_entity_poly.pdbx_seq_one_letter_code
_entity_poly.pdbx_strand_id
1 'polypeptide(L)' 'VDQCISLGISRVWMHRSFGEGSVSDKAVAKCKQNNISVITGGCPMMFVKPVDVVHKCMGWILRKTGGLIGTR' A
#
# COMPACT_ATOMS: atom_id res chain seq x y z
N VAL A 1 -2.94 -6.02 -10.91
CA VAL A 1 -2.15 -4.89 -11.45
C VAL A 1 -2.37 -4.72 -12.94
N ASP A 2 -2.21 -5.78 -13.75
CA ASP A 2 -2.42 -5.69 -15.21
C ASP A 2 -3.79 -5.13 -15.61
N GLN A 3 -4.86 -5.58 -14.97
CA GLN A 3 -6.19 -5.02 -15.19
C GLN A 3 -6.31 -3.56 -14.72
N CYS A 4 -5.62 -3.17 -13.64
CA CYS A 4 -5.58 -1.78 -13.19
C CYS A 4 -4.92 -0.89 -14.26
N ILE A 5 -3.83 -1.37 -14.86
CA ILE A 5 -3.14 -0.68 -15.96
C ILE A 5 -4.08 -0.55 -17.15
N SER A 6 -4.71 -1.63 -17.59
CA SER A 6 -5.61 -1.60 -18.76
C SER A 6 -6.83 -0.71 -18.56
N LEU A 7 -7.28 -0.54 -17.30
CA LEU A 7 -8.42 0.30 -16.93
C LEU A 7 -8.02 1.73 -16.52
N GLY A 8 -6.73 2.09 -16.57
CA GLY A 8 -6.26 3.42 -16.18
C GLY A 8 -6.36 3.73 -14.67
N ILE A 9 -6.43 2.70 -13.81
CA ILE A 9 -6.49 2.84 -12.36
C ILE A 9 -5.09 3.15 -11.81
N SER A 10 -4.92 4.34 -11.25
CA SER A 10 -3.63 4.86 -10.77
C SER A 10 -3.34 4.65 -9.28
N ARG A 11 -4.30 4.10 -8.51
CA ARG A 11 -4.16 3.85 -7.07
C ARG A 11 -4.55 2.43 -6.74
N VAL A 12 -3.63 1.68 -6.14
CA VAL A 12 -3.82 0.29 -5.76
C VAL A 12 -3.44 0.10 -4.31
N TRP A 13 -4.19 -0.73 -3.59
CA TRP A 13 -3.81 -1.21 -2.27
C TRP A 13 -3.66 -2.72 -2.33
N MET A 14 -2.56 -3.23 -1.77
CA MET A 14 -2.31 -4.66 -1.65
C MET A 14 -2.48 -5.05 -0.18
N HIS A 15 -3.52 -5.83 0.09
CA HIS A 15 -3.85 -6.28 1.42
C HIS A 15 -2.70 -7.12 2.01
N ARG A 16 -2.26 -6.75 3.22
CA ARG A 16 -1.31 -7.53 4.02
C ARG A 16 -1.78 -7.48 5.46
N SER A 17 -2.07 -8.65 6.04
CA SER A 17 -2.26 -8.82 7.49
C SER A 17 -0.90 -9.10 8.15
N PHE A 18 -0.84 -9.75 9.32
CA PHE A 18 0.40 -10.13 10.03
C PHE A 18 1.28 -11.20 9.31
N GLY A 19 1.28 -11.27 7.98
CA GLY A 19 2.00 -12.30 7.20
C GLY A 19 2.38 -11.85 5.77
N GLU A 20 2.61 -12.80 4.87
CA GLU A 20 2.99 -12.55 3.45
C GLU A 20 1.97 -11.67 2.70
N GLY A 21 0.66 -11.89 2.92
CA GLY A 21 -0.41 -11.11 2.28
C GLY A 21 -0.46 -11.26 0.75
N SER A 22 -1.03 -10.27 0.06
CA SER A 22 -1.09 -10.19 -1.41
C SER A 22 0.04 -9.35 -2.01
N VAL A 23 1.05 -9.01 -1.21
CA VAL A 23 2.17 -8.18 -1.65
C VAL A 23 3.18 -9.07 -2.36
N SER A 24 3.54 -8.70 -3.59
CA SER A 24 4.58 -9.37 -4.36
C SER A 24 5.51 -8.32 -4.93
N ASP A 25 6.82 -8.50 -4.79
CA ASP A 25 7.81 -7.57 -5.34
C ASP A 25 7.61 -7.31 -6.84
N LYS A 26 7.20 -8.35 -7.59
CA LYS A 26 6.85 -8.23 -9.00
C LYS A 26 5.66 -7.30 -9.23
N ALA A 27 4.63 -7.38 -8.38
CA ALA A 27 3.45 -6.53 -8.47
C ALA A 27 3.79 -5.08 -8.09
N VAL A 28 4.62 -4.87 -7.07
CA VAL A 28 5.10 -3.54 -6.66
C VAL A 28 5.96 -2.90 -7.74
N ALA A 29 6.89 -3.65 -8.32
CA ALA A 29 7.73 -3.17 -9.42
C ALA A 29 6.88 -2.77 -10.64
N LYS A 30 5.85 -3.57 -10.96
CA LYS A 30 4.93 -3.27 -12.06
C LYS A 30 4.11 -2.00 -11.79
N CYS A 31 3.65 -1.76 -10.56
CA CYS A 31 3.00 -0.50 -10.19
C CYS A 31 3.94 0.70 -10.41
N LYS A 32 5.18 0.62 -9.94
CA LYS A 32 6.18 1.69 -10.09
C LYS A 32 6.48 2.02 -11.56
N GLN A 33 6.66 0.99 -12.40
CA GLN A 33 6.92 1.16 -13.83
C GLN A 33 5.76 1.85 -14.58
N ASN A 34 4.54 1.74 -14.06
CA ASN A 34 3.33 2.28 -14.69
C ASN A 34 2.78 3.52 -13.97
N ASN A 35 3.57 4.18 -13.12
CA ASN A 35 3.16 5.35 -12.33
C ASN A 35 1.89 5.14 -11.47
N ILE A 36 1.70 3.90 -10.99
CA ILE A 36 0.60 3.55 -10.08
C ILE A 36 1.09 3.71 -8.64
N SER A 37 0.43 4.58 -7.87
CA SER A 37 0.65 4.67 -6.43
C SER A 37 0.12 3.41 -5.76
N VAL A 38 0.99 2.72 -5.02
CA VAL A 38 0.65 1.46 -4.37
C VAL A 38 0.85 1.54 -2.86
N ILE A 39 -0.18 1.18 -2.10
CA ILE A 39 -0.06 0.95 -0.67
C ILE A 39 0.26 -0.53 -0.47
N THR A 40 1.51 -0.81 -0.13
CA THR A 40 2.05 -2.16 0.07
C THR A 40 2.14 -2.46 1.56
N GLY A 41 1.13 -3.17 2.05
CA GLY A 41 0.98 -3.47 3.46
C GLY A 41 0.45 -2.31 4.31
N GLY A 42 -0.20 -2.69 5.42
CA GLY A 42 -0.90 -1.76 6.29
C GLY A 42 -2.37 -1.50 5.87
N CYS A 43 -3.12 -0.90 6.80
CA CYS A 43 -4.51 -0.51 6.61
C CYS A 43 -4.65 0.73 5.70
N PRO A 44 -5.53 0.75 4.68
CA PRO A 44 -5.70 1.90 3.79
C PRO A 44 -6.24 3.13 4.53
N MET A 45 -6.93 2.93 5.65
CA MET A 45 -7.40 3.99 6.55
C MET A 45 -6.26 4.84 7.12
N MET A 46 -5.01 4.38 7.07
CA MET A 46 -3.85 5.19 7.46
C MET A 46 -3.50 6.29 6.44
N PHE A 47 -4.04 6.22 5.22
CA PHE A 47 -3.69 7.09 4.11
C PHE A 47 -4.89 7.89 3.57
N VAL A 48 -6.11 7.36 3.71
CA VAL A 48 -7.34 8.02 3.23
C VAL A 48 -7.77 9.08 4.25
N LYS A 49 -7.85 10.34 3.82
CA LYS A 49 -8.31 11.44 4.69
C LYS A 49 -9.84 11.46 4.79
N PRO A 50 -10.41 11.81 5.96
CA PRO A 50 -9.73 12.08 7.23
C PRO A 50 -9.23 10.79 7.91
N VAL A 51 -8.04 10.84 8.48
CA VAL A 51 -7.42 9.71 9.20
C VAL A 51 -7.66 9.90 10.70
N ASP A 52 -8.26 8.92 11.36
CA ASP A 52 -8.45 8.96 12.81
C ASP A 52 -7.13 8.79 13.57
N VAL A 53 -7.14 9.18 14.85
CA VAL A 53 -5.93 9.19 15.70
C VAL A 53 -5.31 7.81 15.81
N VAL A 54 -6.11 6.75 15.87
CA VAL A 54 -5.62 5.37 16.00
C VAL A 54 -4.87 4.96 14.74
N HIS A 55 -5.45 5.17 13.57
CA HIS A 55 -4.80 4.86 12.29
C HIS A 55 -3.58 5.75 12.02
N LYS A 56 -3.59 7.01 12.49
CA LYS A 56 -2.42 7.90 12.40
C LYS A 56 -1.24 7.39 13.24
N CYS A 57 -1.50 6.99 14.48
CA CYS A 57 -0.49 6.42 15.37
C CYS A 57 0.03 5.07 14.84
N MET A 58 -0.87 4.19 14.41
CA MET A 58 -0.52 2.91 13.81
C MET A 58 0.37 3.07 12.58
N GLY A 59 0.02 3.99 11.67
CA GLY A 59 0.83 4.30 10.49
C GLY A 59 2.22 4.80 10.86
N TRP A 60 2.34 5.62 11.90
CA TRP A 60 3.64 6.10 12.38
C TRP A 60 4.51 4.96 12.96
N ILE A 61 3.93 4.09 13.80
CA ILE A 61 4.64 2.94 14.38
C ILE A 61 5.10 2.00 13.27
N LEU A 62 4.21 1.60 12.36
CA LEU A 62 4.53 0.65 11.29
C LEU A 62 5.58 1.20 10.30
N ARG A 63 5.65 2.53 10.11
CA ARG A 63 6.75 3.16 9.37
C ARG A 63 8.09 3.02 10.08
N LYS A 64 8.10 3.18 11.41
CA LYS A 64 9.30 3.12 12.25
C LYS A 64 9.82 1.70 12.42
N THR A 65 8.93 0.71 12.46
CA THR A 65 9.28 -0.71 12.67
C THR A 65 9.47 -1.49 11.38
N GLY A 66 9.39 -0.84 10.21
CA GLY A 66 9.57 -1.49 8.90
C GLY A 66 8.35 -2.29 8.42
N GLY A 67 7.21 -2.19 9.10
CA GLY A 67 5.94 -2.84 8.71
C GLY A 67 5.28 -2.24 7.46
N LEU A 68 5.66 -1.04 7.03
CA LEU A 68 5.23 -0.42 5.76
C LEU A 68 6.33 -0.48 4.70
N ILE A 69 6.53 -1.66 4.12
CA ILE A 69 7.51 -1.87 3.03
C ILE A 69 6.93 -1.29 1.75
N GLY A 70 7.62 -0.37 1.07
CA GLY A 70 7.32 -0.01 -0.33
C GLY A 70 6.22 1.04 -0.57
N THR A 71 5.74 1.73 0.47
CA THR A 71 4.68 2.75 0.36
C THR A 71 5.18 4.07 -0.27
N ARG A 72 5.30 4.09 -1.61
CA ARG A 72 5.32 5.31 -2.44
C ARG A 72 4.81 4.96 -3.85
#